data_AF-H6REG9-F1
#
_entry.id   AF-H6REG9-F1
#
_cell.length_a   1.000
_cell.length_b   1.000
_cell.length_c   1.000
_cell.angle_alpha   90.00
_cell.angle_beta   90.00
_cell.angle_gamma   90.00
#
_symmetry.space_group_name_H-M   'P 1'
#
loop_
_entity.id
_entity.type
_entity.pdbx_description
1 polymer ?
#
loop_
_entity_poly.entity_id
_entity_poly.type
_entity_poly.pdbx_seq_one_letter_code
_entity_poly.pdbx_strand_id
1 'polypeptide(L)'
;MSIERRVVLVEKLFHQLEQETTKFTQKTGIGCVSGCGKCCTSPHVEASPLEFLPWAFHLFLNGEAEKMLASLNENQSATCIIYKALSISGKGSCSNYKYRGLICRLFGFAANTDKYGNLRLATCKIIKEDQTDIYNSTAEAITKGLYVPVFTEYYMQLNQIDFNLGNMIVPINKALKMALEEVLQYYAYRPSPDVNKKCV
;
A
#
# COMPACT_ATOMS: atom_id res chain seq x y z
N MET A 1 -11.99 17.10 7.51
CA MET A 1 -10.85 17.46 6.65
C MET A 1 -11.26 17.27 5.19
N SER A 2 -10.74 18.04 4.23
CA SER A 2 -11.08 17.82 2.81
C SER A 2 -10.42 16.55 2.26
N ILE A 3 -10.93 16.04 1.12
CA ILE A 3 -10.33 14.88 0.44
C ILE A 3 -8.90 15.19 0.03
N GLU A 4 -8.66 16.35 -0.58
CA GLU A 4 -7.35 16.76 -1.08
C GLU A 4 -6.33 16.84 0.05
N ARG A 5 -6.72 17.36 1.22
CA ARG A 5 -5.82 17.41 2.37
C ARG A 5 -5.51 16.02 2.92
N ARG A 6 -6.49 15.10 2.96
CA ARG A 6 -6.25 13.69 3.33
C ARG A 6 -5.30 13.02 2.33
N VAL A 7 -5.52 13.20 1.03
CA VAL A 7 -4.67 12.66 -0.04
C VAL A 7 -3.22 13.13 0.12
N VAL A 8 -2.99 14.44 0.26
CA VAL A 8 -1.64 14.99 0.44
C VAL A 8 -0.95 14.43 1.68
N LEU A 9 -1.67 14.21 2.79
CA LEU A 9 -1.09 13.62 4.00
C LEU A 9 -0.71 12.15 3.79
N VAL A 10 -1.56 11.37 3.10
CA VAL A 10 -1.27 9.98 2.76
C VAL A 10 -0.09 9.88 1.80
N GLU A 11 -0.03 10.74 0.78
CA GLU A 11 1.09 10.79 -0.17
C GLU A 11 2.42 11.16 0.52
N LYS A 12 2.39 12.09 1.49
CA LYS A 12 3.57 12.40 2.32
C LYS A 12 4.02 11.21 3.16
N LEU A 13 3.08 10.48 3.77
CA LEU A 13 3.39 9.25 4.51
C LEU A 13 4.05 8.20 3.60
N PHE A 14 3.55 8.04 2.37
CA PHE A 14 4.15 7.14 1.39
C PHE A 14 5.55 7.58 0.98
N HIS A 15 5.76 8.88 0.76
CA HIS A 15 7.05 9.41 0.41
C HIS A 15 8.10 9.18 1.51
N GLN A 16 7.72 9.41 2.77
CA GLN A 16 8.58 9.11 3.91
C GLN A 16 8.96 7.62 3.95
N LEU A 17 7.98 6.73 3.80
CA LEU A 17 8.23 5.29 3.79
C LEU A 17 9.18 4.87 2.65
N GLU A 18 9.03 5.44 1.46
CA GLU A 18 9.91 5.13 0.33
C GLU A 18 11.36 5.56 0.58
N GLN A 19 11.57 6.71 1.23
CA GLN A 19 12.90 7.15 1.64
C GLN A 19 13.54 6.22 2.67
N GLU A 20 12.78 5.84 3.71
CA GLU A 20 13.24 4.91 4.74
C GLU A 20 13.53 3.52 4.17
N THR A 21 12.64 3.02 3.32
CA THR A 21 12.80 1.74 2.63
C THR A 21 14.03 1.75 1.75
N THR A 22 14.29 2.84 1.01
CA THR A 22 15.48 2.96 0.16
C THR A 22 16.77 2.94 0.99
N LYS A 23 16.80 3.63 2.13
CA LYS A 23 17.95 3.58 3.05
C LYS A 23 18.15 2.17 3.63
N PHE A 24 17.05 1.50 3.98
CA PHE A 24 17.07 0.15 4.52
C PHE A 24 17.60 -0.86 3.50
N THR A 25 17.11 -0.83 2.25
CA THR A 25 17.56 -1.73 1.18
C THR A 25 19.00 -1.45 0.77
N GLN A 26 19.44 -0.19 0.72
CA GLN A 26 20.85 0.16 0.46
C GLN A 26 21.80 -0.38 1.54
N LYS A 27 21.36 -0.36 2.81
CA LYS A 27 22.20 -0.80 3.93
C LYS A 27 22.25 -2.32 4.09
N THR A 28 21.13 -2.99 3.82
CA THR A 28 21.00 -4.45 4.03
C THR A 28 21.30 -5.25 2.76
N GLY A 29 21.14 -4.65 1.59
CA GLY A 29 21.18 -5.35 0.31
C GLY A 29 19.91 -6.17 0.02
N ILE A 30 18.92 -6.17 0.92
CA ILE A 30 17.69 -6.95 0.71
C ILE A 30 16.84 -6.30 -0.38
N GLY A 31 16.36 -7.10 -1.32
CA GLY A 31 15.61 -6.62 -2.48
C GLY A 31 14.46 -7.54 -2.86
N CYS A 32 13.42 -6.97 -3.46
CA CYS A 32 12.39 -7.76 -4.13
C CYS A 32 12.89 -8.14 -5.53
N VAL A 33 12.57 -9.36 -5.98
CA VAL A 33 12.88 -9.81 -7.34
C VAL A 33 12.12 -8.95 -8.35
N SER A 34 12.85 -8.35 -9.29
CA SER A 34 12.29 -7.48 -10.33
C SER A 34 11.17 -8.18 -11.10
N GLY A 35 10.00 -7.52 -11.17
CA GLY A 35 8.83 -8.04 -11.88
C GLY A 35 8.06 -9.15 -11.15
N CYS A 36 8.38 -9.43 -9.89
CA CYS A 36 7.61 -10.37 -9.06
C CYS A 36 6.28 -9.74 -8.62
N GLY A 37 5.16 -10.41 -8.97
CA GLY A 37 3.80 -10.01 -8.59
C GLY A 37 3.14 -10.97 -7.60
N LYS A 38 3.88 -11.96 -7.05
CA LYS A 38 3.29 -13.03 -6.23
C LYS A 38 2.64 -12.55 -4.94
N CYS A 39 3.10 -11.44 -4.36
CA CYS A 39 2.42 -10.84 -3.21
C CYS A 39 1.02 -10.31 -3.58
N CYS A 40 0.84 -9.84 -4.81
CA CYS A 40 -0.42 -9.31 -5.32
C CYS A 40 -1.43 -10.41 -5.74
N THR A 41 -0.98 -11.66 -5.91
CA THR A 41 -1.86 -12.80 -6.22
C THR A 41 -2.47 -13.45 -4.97
N SER A 42 -2.10 -12.99 -3.78
CA SER A 42 -2.69 -13.51 -2.53
C SER A 42 -4.13 -13.01 -2.37
N PRO A 43 -5.10 -13.91 -2.11
CA PRO A 43 -6.50 -13.52 -1.86
C PRO A 43 -6.70 -12.90 -0.46
N HIS A 44 -5.68 -12.95 0.40
CA HIS A 44 -5.76 -12.52 1.80
C HIS A 44 -5.07 -11.16 2.04
N VAL A 45 -4.95 -10.32 1.01
CA VAL A 45 -4.43 -8.96 1.21
C VAL A 45 -5.53 -8.10 1.78
N GLU A 46 -5.32 -7.66 3.01
CA GLU A 46 -6.17 -6.70 3.71
C GLU A 46 -5.48 -5.34 3.75
N ALA A 47 -6.28 -4.29 3.72
CA ALA A 47 -5.80 -2.92 3.67
C ALA A 47 -6.83 -1.97 4.26
N SER A 48 -6.35 -0.79 4.64
CA SER A 48 -7.24 0.32 4.96
C SER A 48 -7.72 1.04 3.70
N PRO A 49 -9.01 1.40 3.61
CA PRO A 49 -9.52 2.28 2.54
C PRO A 49 -8.72 3.57 2.39
N LEU A 50 -8.19 4.12 3.49
CA LEU A 50 -7.46 5.39 3.48
C LEU A 50 -6.17 5.30 2.65
N GLU A 51 -5.52 4.13 2.62
CA GLU A 51 -4.31 3.90 1.81
C GLU A 51 -4.55 4.07 0.31
N PHE A 52 -5.79 3.87 -0.14
CA PHE A 52 -6.17 3.97 -1.55
C PHE A 52 -6.87 5.29 -1.88
N LEU A 53 -6.96 6.22 -0.92
CA LEU A 53 -7.57 7.52 -1.18
C LEU A 53 -6.84 8.32 -2.28
N PRO A 54 -5.50 8.35 -2.36
CA PRO A 54 -4.80 8.99 -3.48
C PRO A 54 -5.13 8.35 -4.85
N TRP A 55 -5.27 7.02 -4.89
CA TRP A 55 -5.67 6.30 -6.09
C TRP A 55 -7.09 6.67 -6.53
N ALA A 56 -8.05 6.63 -5.59
CA ALA A 56 -9.45 6.95 -5.85
C ALA A 56 -9.61 8.41 -6.31
N PHE A 57 -8.89 9.32 -5.69
CA PHE A 57 -8.90 10.74 -6.06
C PHE A 57 -8.32 10.98 -7.46
N HIS A 58 -7.22 10.31 -7.81
CA HIS A 58 -6.68 10.37 -9.16
C HIS A 58 -7.67 9.86 -10.23
N LEU A 59 -8.36 8.74 -9.98
CA LEU A 59 -9.39 8.26 -10.90
C LEU A 59 -10.56 9.23 -11.02
N PHE A 60 -10.96 9.89 -9.93
CA PHE A 60 -12.02 10.89 -9.95
C PHE A 60 -11.63 12.10 -10.81
N LEU A 61 -10.41 12.62 -10.65
CA LEU A 61 -9.90 13.73 -11.46
C LEU A 61 -9.85 13.40 -12.96
N ASN A 62 -9.64 12.12 -13.29
CA ASN A 62 -9.62 11.65 -14.68
C ASN A 62 -11.00 11.26 -15.22
N GLY A 63 -12.07 11.36 -14.42
CA GLY A 63 -13.42 10.94 -14.81
C GLY A 63 -13.61 9.42 -14.91
N GLU A 64 -12.71 8.63 -14.33
CA GLU A 64 -12.70 7.16 -14.40
C GLU A 64 -13.30 6.48 -13.16
N ALA A 65 -13.57 7.24 -12.09
CA ALA A 65 -13.99 6.70 -10.79
C ALA A 65 -15.28 5.87 -10.84
N GLU A 66 -16.34 6.36 -11.48
CA GLU A 66 -17.63 5.65 -11.55
C GLU A 66 -17.53 4.34 -12.34
N LYS A 67 -16.82 4.37 -13.48
CA LYS A 67 -16.57 3.18 -14.30
C LYS A 67 -15.79 2.13 -13.50
N MET A 68 -14.76 2.56 -12.77
CA MET A 68 -13.97 1.66 -11.92
C MET A 68 -14.81 1.08 -10.77
N LEU A 69 -15.68 1.88 -10.16
CA LEU A 69 -16.59 1.41 -9.11
C LEU A 69 -17.56 0.34 -9.63
N ALA A 70 -18.11 0.53 -10.84
CA ALA A 70 -18.95 -0.47 -11.48
C ALA A 70 -18.20 -1.79 -11.71
N SER A 71 -16.98 -1.73 -12.26
CA SER A 71 -16.13 -2.92 -12.45
C SER A 71 -15.77 -3.62 -11.13
N LEU A 72 -15.57 -2.86 -10.04
CA LEU A 72 -15.34 -3.42 -8.71
C LEU A 72 -16.57 -4.15 -8.14
N ASN A 73 -17.78 -3.70 -8.46
CA ASN A 73 -19.02 -4.34 -8.02
C ASN A 73 -19.29 -5.65 -8.74
N GLU A 74 -18.88 -5.77 -10.01
CA GLU A 74 -19.01 -6.99 -10.80
C GLU A 74 -17.89 -8.01 -10.50
N ASN A 75 -16.76 -7.54 -9.98
CA ASN A 75 -15.61 -8.39 -9.72
C ASN A 75 -15.79 -9.26 -8.46
N GLN A 76 -15.83 -10.59 -8.67
CA GLN A 76 -15.89 -11.58 -7.59
C GLN A 76 -14.51 -12.12 -7.17
N SER A 77 -13.44 -11.69 -7.85
CA SER A 77 -12.09 -12.13 -7.55
C SER A 77 -11.60 -11.56 -6.22
N ALA A 78 -10.94 -12.41 -5.42
CA ALA A 78 -10.20 -11.97 -4.24
C ALA A 78 -8.86 -11.28 -4.58
N THR A 79 -8.39 -11.43 -5.82
CA THR A 79 -7.16 -10.78 -6.29
C THR A 79 -7.42 -9.29 -6.52
N CYS A 80 -6.46 -8.44 -6.14
CA CYS A 80 -6.54 -6.99 -6.32
C CYS A 80 -6.84 -6.61 -7.77
N ILE A 81 -7.89 -5.82 -8.02
CA ILE A 81 -8.27 -5.40 -9.38
C ILE A 81 -7.22 -4.53 -10.08
N ILE A 82 -6.35 -3.84 -9.32
CA ILE A 82 -5.26 -3.02 -9.86
C ILE A 82 -4.11 -3.90 -10.37
N TYR A 83 -4.00 -5.14 -9.89
CA TYR A 83 -2.93 -6.03 -10.30
C TYR A 83 -3.12 -6.51 -11.74
N LYS A 84 -2.11 -6.27 -12.58
CA LYS A 84 -2.07 -6.77 -13.95
C LYS A 84 -1.00 -7.86 -14.06
N ALA A 85 -1.46 -9.10 -14.22
CA ALA A 85 -0.59 -10.22 -14.53
C ALA A 85 0.02 -10.03 -15.93
N LEU A 86 1.34 -10.16 -16.03
CA LEU A 86 2.09 -10.16 -17.30
C LEU A 86 2.38 -11.58 -17.77
N SER A 87 2.41 -12.56 -16.86
CA SER A 87 2.52 -13.97 -17.20
C SER A 87 1.80 -14.86 -16.20
N ILE A 88 1.57 -16.11 -16.61
CA ILE A 88 0.96 -17.17 -15.79
C ILE A 88 1.83 -17.51 -14.57
N SER A 89 3.14 -17.24 -14.63
CA SER A 89 4.13 -17.58 -13.59
C SER A 89 4.17 -16.61 -12.41
N GLY A 90 3.17 -15.72 -12.26
CA GLY A 90 3.12 -14.74 -11.17
C GLY A 90 4.03 -13.54 -11.36
N LYS A 91 4.43 -13.25 -12.61
CA LYS A 91 5.04 -11.96 -12.97
C LYS A 91 3.95 -10.96 -13.28
N GLY A 92 4.07 -9.76 -12.74
CA GLY A 92 3.06 -8.73 -12.91
C GLY A 92 3.36 -7.51 -12.05
N SER A 93 2.62 -6.44 -12.29
CA SER A 93 2.71 -5.21 -11.51
C SER A 93 1.35 -4.54 -11.45
N CYS A 94 1.20 -3.59 -10.52
CA CYS A 94 0.03 -2.73 -10.49
C CYS A 94 -0.04 -1.90 -11.78
N SER A 95 -1.22 -1.81 -12.39
CA SER A 95 -1.45 -0.95 -13.56
C SER A 95 -1.06 0.50 -13.30
N ASN A 96 -1.25 0.97 -12.07
CA ASN A 96 -0.74 2.24 -11.60
C ASN A 96 0.10 2.05 -10.31
N TYR A 97 1.39 1.77 -10.49
CA TYR A 97 2.31 1.46 -9.39
C TYR A 97 2.56 2.65 -8.45
N LYS A 98 2.38 3.88 -8.93
CA LYS A 98 2.52 5.10 -8.11
C LYS A 98 1.50 5.11 -6.96
N TYR A 99 0.28 4.63 -7.19
CA TYR A 99 -0.80 4.65 -6.21
C TYR A 99 -1.03 3.31 -5.49
N ARG A 100 0.01 2.47 -5.36
CA ARG A 100 -0.07 1.27 -4.51
C ARG A 100 -0.29 1.66 -3.04
N GLY A 101 -1.05 0.85 -2.31
CA GLY A 101 -1.34 1.09 -0.88
C GLY A 101 -0.11 0.98 0.01
N LEU A 102 -0.27 1.38 1.28
CA LEU A 102 0.75 1.29 2.33
C LEU A 102 1.18 -0.16 2.56
N ILE A 103 0.22 -1.08 2.62
CA ILE A 103 0.48 -2.52 2.77
C ILE A 103 1.46 -3.04 1.71
N CYS A 104 1.27 -2.62 0.46
CA CYS A 104 2.10 -3.02 -0.68
C CYS A 104 3.50 -2.39 -0.66
N ARG A 105 3.71 -1.33 0.13
CA ARG A 105 5.00 -0.64 0.30
C ARG A 105 5.79 -1.22 1.46
N LEU A 106 5.11 -1.53 2.57
CA LEU A 106 5.71 -2.12 3.76
C LEU A 106 6.13 -3.58 3.52
N PHE A 107 5.30 -4.35 2.81
CA PHE A 107 5.58 -5.76 2.60
C PHE A 107 6.90 -6.00 1.84
N GLY A 108 7.78 -6.81 2.42
CA GLY A 108 9.12 -7.06 1.91
C GLY A 108 10.24 -6.24 2.56
N PHE A 109 9.91 -5.09 3.17
CA PHE A 109 10.91 -4.15 3.69
C PHE A 109 10.64 -3.64 5.11
N ALA A 110 9.50 -4.00 5.69
CA ALA A 110 9.11 -3.63 7.04
C ALA A 110 9.05 -4.83 7.98
N ALA A 111 9.00 -4.56 9.29
CA ALA A 111 8.95 -5.56 10.35
C ALA A 111 7.62 -5.49 11.14
N ASN A 112 7.21 -6.64 11.65
CA ASN A 112 6.13 -6.76 12.62
C ASN A 112 6.71 -6.93 14.03
N THR A 113 6.07 -6.34 15.02
CA THR A 113 6.41 -6.53 16.42
C THR A 113 5.72 -7.78 16.96
N ASP A 114 6.48 -8.71 17.52
CA ASP A 114 5.90 -9.87 18.20
C ASP A 114 5.40 -9.51 19.61
N LYS A 115 4.69 -10.45 20.24
CA LYS A 115 4.15 -10.28 21.61
C LYS A 115 5.21 -10.05 22.70
N TYR A 116 6.49 -10.29 22.39
CA TYR A 116 7.62 -10.07 23.29
C TYR A 116 8.39 -8.78 22.94
N GLY A 117 7.90 -7.99 21.97
CA GLY A 117 8.55 -6.75 21.53
C GLY A 117 9.64 -6.93 20.49
N ASN A 118 9.91 -8.15 20.01
CA ASN A 118 10.95 -8.37 19.01
C ASN A 118 10.42 -8.05 17.60
N LEU A 119 11.25 -7.37 16.82
CA LEU A 119 10.96 -7.05 15.43
C LEU A 119 11.28 -8.24 14.53
N ARG A 120 10.31 -8.65 13.71
CA ARG A 120 10.45 -9.71 12.71
C ARG A 120 10.16 -9.18 11.33
N LEU A 121 11.12 -9.37 10.42
CA LEU A 121 11.00 -8.89 9.05
C LEU A 121 9.86 -9.61 8.30
N ALA A 122 8.95 -8.83 7.72
CA ALA A 122 7.79 -9.33 7.00
C ALA A 122 8.10 -9.44 5.50
N THR A 123 8.77 -10.54 5.12
CA THR A 123 9.14 -10.82 3.73
C THR A 123 8.35 -11.99 3.14
N CYS A 124 8.35 -12.07 1.81
CA CYS A 124 7.80 -13.22 1.10
C CYS A 124 8.72 -14.45 1.19
N LYS A 125 8.15 -15.62 0.94
CA LYS A 125 8.88 -16.89 0.90
C LYS A 125 10.07 -16.86 -0.07
N ILE A 126 9.90 -16.22 -1.23
CA ILE A 126 10.97 -16.10 -2.25
C ILE A 126 12.19 -15.39 -1.68
N ILE A 127 12.02 -14.27 -0.98
CA ILE A 127 13.14 -13.54 -0.37
C ILE A 127 13.85 -14.42 0.67
N LYS A 128 13.09 -15.19 1.46
CA LYS A 128 13.68 -16.08 2.48
C LYS A 128 14.48 -17.24 1.88
N GLU A 129 14.10 -17.72 0.70
CA GLU A 129 14.78 -18.85 0.03
C GLU A 129 15.94 -18.35 -0.84
N ASP A 130 15.70 -17.38 -1.73
CA ASP A 130 16.68 -16.89 -2.70
C ASP A 130 17.77 -16.00 -2.07
N GLN A 131 17.46 -15.32 -0.96
CA GLN A 131 18.36 -14.38 -0.27
C GLN A 131 18.56 -14.76 1.21
N THR A 132 18.73 -16.06 1.48
CA THR A 132 18.82 -16.59 2.86
C THR A 132 19.89 -15.88 3.70
N ASP A 133 21.10 -15.70 3.15
CA ASP A 133 22.23 -15.09 3.88
C ASP A 133 21.98 -13.61 4.20
N ILE A 134 21.44 -12.86 3.24
CA ILE A 134 21.06 -11.45 3.39
C ILE A 134 19.92 -11.33 4.40
N TYR A 135 18.92 -12.21 4.33
CA TYR A 135 17.81 -12.22 5.27
C TYR A 135 18.27 -12.46 6.71
N ASN A 136 19.12 -13.47 6.94
CA ASN A 136 19.62 -13.80 8.28
C ASN A 136 20.50 -12.68 8.85
N SER A 137 21.45 -12.16 8.06
CA SER A 137 22.29 -11.03 8.46
C SER A 137 21.48 -9.75 8.74
N THR A 138 20.43 -9.50 7.96
CA THR A 138 19.50 -8.39 8.19
C THR A 138 18.70 -8.60 9.48
N ALA A 139 18.20 -9.81 9.73
CA ALA A 139 17.47 -10.13 10.96
C ALA A 139 18.36 -9.93 12.21
N GLU A 140 19.62 -10.35 12.15
CA GLU A 140 20.59 -10.06 13.21
C GLU A 140 20.93 -8.57 13.35
N ALA A 141 21.02 -7.85 12.23
CA ALA A 141 21.26 -6.42 12.28
C ALA A 141 20.10 -5.68 12.98
N ILE A 142 18.85 -6.10 12.71
CA ILE A 142 17.64 -5.56 13.36
C ILE A 142 17.67 -5.81 14.87
N THR A 143 18.04 -7.03 15.31
CA THR A 143 18.16 -7.29 16.76
C THR A 143 19.29 -6.51 17.41
N LYS A 144 20.34 -6.16 16.65
CA LYS A 144 21.43 -5.27 17.08
C LYS A 144 21.10 -3.77 17.00
N GLY A 145 19.86 -3.40 16.67
CA GLY A 145 19.39 -2.01 16.65
C GLY A 145 19.40 -1.33 15.27
N LEU A 146 19.49 -2.09 14.18
CA LEU A 146 19.25 -1.55 12.85
C LEU A 146 17.79 -1.07 12.74
N TYR A 147 17.62 0.19 12.35
CA TYR A 147 16.31 0.75 12.05
C TYR A 147 15.63 0.01 10.89
N VAL A 148 14.35 -0.34 11.08
CA VAL A 148 13.48 -0.94 10.07
C VAL A 148 12.08 -0.33 10.22
N PRO A 149 11.38 0.01 9.13
CA PRO A 149 9.98 0.44 9.19
C PRO A 149 9.11 -0.60 9.89
N VAL A 150 8.22 -0.19 10.78
CA VAL A 150 7.33 -1.11 11.51
C VAL A 150 5.88 -0.93 11.06
N PHE A 151 5.18 -2.04 10.78
CA PHE A 151 3.79 -1.99 10.30
C PHE A 151 2.90 -1.18 11.25
N THR A 152 2.94 -1.50 12.55
CA THR A 152 2.09 -0.85 13.56
C THR A 152 2.30 0.66 13.60
N GLU A 153 3.54 1.14 13.49
CA GLU A 153 3.85 2.58 13.51
C GLU A 153 3.24 3.31 12.31
N TYR A 154 3.37 2.72 11.12
CA TYR A 154 2.83 3.29 9.89
C TYR A 154 1.30 3.26 9.84
N TYR A 155 0.68 2.18 10.31
CA TYR A 155 -0.78 2.12 10.46
C TYR A 155 -1.30 3.09 11.53
N MET A 156 -0.56 3.32 12.62
CA MET A 156 -0.91 4.35 13.60
C MET A 156 -0.86 5.75 12.98
N GLN A 157 0.18 6.05 12.20
CA GLN A 157 0.28 7.33 11.47
C GLN A 157 -0.86 7.50 10.46
N LEU A 158 -1.21 6.43 9.73
CA LEU A 158 -2.35 6.44 8.81
C LEU A 158 -3.67 6.75 9.56
N ASN A 159 -3.89 6.13 10.72
CA ASN A 159 -5.07 6.36 11.56
C ASN A 159 -5.15 7.80 12.11
N GLN A 160 -4.03 8.49 12.27
CA GLN A 160 -4.01 9.90 12.67
C GLN A 160 -4.48 10.83 11.56
N ILE A 161 -4.39 10.43 10.29
CA ILE A 161 -4.87 11.23 9.16
C ILE A 161 -6.40 11.20 9.10
N ASP A 162 -6.98 10.00 9.20
CA ASP A 162 -8.43 9.80 9.30
C ASP A 162 -8.71 8.56 10.14
N PHE A 163 -9.28 8.76 11.33
CA PHE A 163 -9.51 7.67 12.29
C PHE A 163 -10.52 6.64 11.76
N ASN A 164 -11.55 7.08 11.04
CA ASN A 164 -12.62 6.20 10.60
C ASN A 164 -12.15 5.29 9.48
N LEU A 165 -11.56 5.86 8.42
CA LEU A 165 -11.08 5.09 7.28
C LEU A 165 -9.77 4.35 7.61
N GLY A 166 -8.88 4.97 8.38
CA GLY A 166 -7.60 4.37 8.77
C GLY A 166 -7.77 3.08 9.58
N ASN A 167 -8.68 3.09 10.55
CA ASN A 167 -8.85 1.96 11.48
C ASN A 167 -9.65 0.79 10.89
N MET A 168 -10.21 0.94 9.69
CA MET A 168 -10.87 -0.16 8.99
C MET A 168 -9.84 -1.01 8.26
N ILE A 169 -9.80 -2.30 8.56
CA ILE A 169 -9.00 -3.28 7.81
C ILE A 169 -9.98 -4.23 7.13
N VAL A 170 -9.98 -4.22 5.80
CA VAL A 170 -10.90 -5.00 4.97
C VAL A 170 -10.15 -5.59 3.77
N PRO A 171 -10.70 -6.61 3.08
CA PRO A 171 -10.10 -7.13 1.86
C PRO A 171 -9.81 -6.02 0.84
N ILE A 172 -8.69 -6.11 0.14
CA ILE A 172 -8.16 -5.05 -0.72
C ILE A 172 -9.17 -4.47 -1.72
N ASN A 173 -9.96 -5.32 -2.39
CA ASN A 173 -10.98 -4.85 -3.34
C ASN A 173 -12.12 -4.09 -2.64
N LYS A 174 -12.45 -4.46 -1.41
CA LYS A 174 -13.41 -3.71 -0.58
C LYS A 174 -12.82 -2.37 -0.13
N ALA A 175 -11.53 -2.33 0.24
CA ALA A 175 -10.84 -1.09 0.58
C ALA A 175 -10.83 -0.10 -0.60
N LEU A 176 -10.52 -0.60 -1.81
CA LEU A 176 -10.56 0.18 -3.05
C LEU A 176 -11.95 0.75 -3.35
N LYS A 177 -12.98 -0.09 -3.21
CA LYS A 177 -14.38 0.32 -3.38
C LYS A 177 -14.75 1.45 -2.41
N MET A 178 -14.46 1.26 -1.13
CA MET A 178 -14.77 2.26 -0.09
C MET A 178 -14.02 3.58 -0.33
N ALA A 179 -12.78 3.54 -0.81
CA ALA A 179 -12.02 4.74 -1.16
C ALA A 179 -12.67 5.53 -2.32
N LEU A 180 -13.17 4.82 -3.35
CA LEU A 180 -13.90 5.45 -4.46
C LEU A 180 -15.23 6.05 -4.00
N GLU A 181 -15.99 5.30 -3.21
CA GLU A 181 -17.26 5.76 -2.64
C GLU A 181 -17.06 7.03 -1.80
N GLU A 182 -16.02 7.08 -0.95
CA GLU A 182 -15.70 8.25 -0.13
C GLU A 182 -15.44 9.50 -0.98
N VAL A 183 -14.67 9.37 -2.07
CA VAL A 183 -14.37 10.50 -2.98
C VAL A 183 -15.63 10.95 -3.71
N LEU A 184 -16.38 10.01 -4.30
CA LEU A 184 -17.60 10.30 -5.06
C LEU A 184 -18.66 10.96 -4.16
N GLN A 185 -18.89 10.42 -2.97
CA GLN A 185 -19.84 10.99 -2.01
C GLN A 185 -19.42 12.39 -1.55
N TYR A 186 -18.13 12.62 -1.35
CA TYR A 186 -17.63 13.94 -0.93
C TYR A 186 -17.93 15.03 -1.96
N TYR A 187 -17.74 14.73 -3.25
CA TYR A 187 -17.93 15.67 -4.37
C TYR A 187 -19.33 15.64 -4.98
N ALA A 188 -20.20 14.68 -4.64
CA ALA A 188 -21.60 14.71 -5.04
C ALA A 188 -22.35 15.97 -4.55
N TYR A 189 -21.90 16.54 -3.43
CA TYR A 189 -22.51 17.71 -2.78
C TYR A 189 -21.58 18.92 -2.70
N ARG A 190 -20.41 18.89 -3.36
CA ARG A 190 -19.39 19.94 -3.31
C ARG A 190 -18.90 20.25 -4.72
N PRO A 191 -18.45 21.50 -4.98
CA PRO A 191 -17.84 21.81 -6.26
C PRO A 191 -16.68 20.86 -6.54
N SER A 192 -16.55 20.44 -7.80
CA SER A 192 -15.42 19.63 -8.23
C SER A 192 -14.11 20.38 -7.96
N PRO A 193 -13.05 19.65 -7.57
CA PRO A 193 -11.75 20.25 -7.38
C PRO A 193 -11.23 20.75 -8.73
N ASP A 194 -10.50 21.86 -8.70
CA ASP A 194 -9.92 22.46 -9.89
C ASP A 194 -8.89 21.50 -10.51
N VAL A 195 -9.20 20.93 -11.69
CA VAL A 195 -8.43 19.87 -12.37
C VAL A 195 -6.97 20.30 -12.64
N ASN A 196 -6.71 21.61 -12.63
CA ASN A 196 -5.38 22.19 -12.82
C ASN A 196 -4.47 22.14 -11.58
N LYS A 197 -5.00 21.82 -10.39
CA LYS A 197 -4.18 21.63 -9.18
C LYS A 197 -3.70 20.18 -9.09
N LYS A 198 -2.54 19.90 -9.68
CA LYS A 198 -1.79 18.67 -9.38
C LYS A 198 -1.51 18.62 -7.87
N CYS A 199 -2.08 17.65 -7.17
CA CYS A 199 -1.61 17.30 -5.83
C CYS A 199 -0.19 16.71 -5.99
N VAL A 200 0.74 17.28 -5.23
CA VAL A 200 2.20 17.08 -5.36
C VAL A 200 2.62 15.77 -4.70
#